data_AF-A0A1T4M8C1-F1
#
_entry.id   AF-A0A1T4M8C1-F1
#
_cell.length_a   1.000
_cell.length_b   1.000
_cell.length_c   1.000
_cell.angle_alpha   90.00
_cell.angle_beta   90.00
_cell.angle_gamma   90.00
#
_symmetry.space_group_name_H-M   'P 1'
#
loop_
_entity.id
_entity.type
_entity.pdbx_description
1 polymer ?
#
loop_
_entity_poly.entity_id
_entity_poly.type
_entity_poly.pdbx_seq_one_letter_code
_entity_poly.pdbx_strand_id
1 'polypeptide(L)'
;MLIRCCRHGGFGYLCKMDFIVKRIWWITIPTALAVLAFQLYWLRTAWLSQQASFVQVVSDGLQKAYDRAVIGSVKKLEGQSQRKDSTEAPRHRRTFQFTAGAIADTLLSNADTGLVKVITSNNGQQQGNTIIQQNFRLQDVGADMNRFLASIFAFSNIVEVDTATLNKYYREELNNRHVALPFTTAILKKDTTITPDEKVVTIRSSSLQSPRTIIARFEGAGTLLMVKILWPLLLSFCMILLITGCIWVLWRIIIRQKKLETMKNDFISNITHELKTPVAILTATNEALLTFGGSKDPEKTERYLRLEQDELHKLQGLVDNIMALTRLEHNEEPQGAVETIAIPVLLKMVVARFSGLPGVQVRTSVEVTQEEMLTQPAALRTILSNLLDNAIKYTPSDVKQVDLTVTEHPQHYLFTVKDHGIGIDKAHQPYIFDKFYRVTQGNLHTVKGYGLGLSHVKSLLDKIGGTIKVDSHPGQGSTFTFELAKR
;
A
#
# COMPACT_ATOMS: atom_id res chain seq x y z
N MET A 1 28.94 5.94 -25.98
CA MET A 1 29.31 4.54 -26.28
C MET A 1 28.50 3.59 -25.39
N LEU A 2 27.18 3.48 -25.62
CA LEU A 2 26.29 2.45 -25.06
C LEU A 2 24.92 2.44 -25.79
N ILE A 3 24.97 2.50 -27.14
CA ILE A 3 23.79 2.35 -28.03
C ILE A 3 23.67 0.88 -28.52
N ARG A 4 24.49 -0.05 -28.02
CA ARG A 4 24.65 -1.39 -28.62
C ARG A 4 24.23 -2.58 -27.74
N CYS A 5 23.34 -2.39 -26.78
CA CYS A 5 22.72 -3.48 -26.00
C CYS A 5 21.21 -3.59 -26.26
N CYS A 6 20.80 -3.72 -27.54
CA CYS A 6 19.40 -3.98 -27.93
C CYS A 6 19.17 -5.36 -28.56
N ARG A 7 20.08 -6.32 -28.32
CA ARG A 7 19.91 -7.72 -28.70
C ARG A 7 20.27 -8.59 -27.51
N HIS A 8 19.32 -8.83 -26.61
CA HIS A 8 19.04 -10.10 -25.92
C HIS A 8 18.12 -9.85 -24.72
N GLY A 9 16.96 -10.50 -24.73
CA GLY A 9 16.16 -10.92 -23.57
C GLY A 9 15.71 -9.89 -22.52
N GLY A 10 14.41 -9.59 -22.48
CA GLY A 10 13.70 -9.30 -21.22
C GLY A 10 13.09 -7.90 -21.03
N PHE A 11 13.60 -6.86 -21.69
CA PHE A 11 13.21 -5.47 -21.39
C PHE A 11 12.57 -4.69 -22.57
N GLY A 12 11.84 -5.38 -23.46
CA GLY A 12 11.21 -4.78 -24.64
C GLY A 12 10.09 -3.76 -24.36
N TYR A 13 9.45 -3.82 -23.19
CA TYR A 13 8.32 -2.95 -22.85
C TYR A 13 8.74 -1.51 -22.48
N LEU A 14 9.95 -1.32 -21.98
CA LEU A 14 10.46 0.01 -21.59
C LEU A 14 10.88 0.86 -22.79
N CYS A 15 11.15 0.26 -23.95
CA CYS A 15 11.66 1.01 -25.10
C CYS A 15 10.57 1.88 -25.76
N LYS A 16 9.31 1.42 -25.73
CA LYS A 16 8.13 2.08 -26.32
C LYS A 16 7.42 3.06 -25.36
N MET A 17 7.97 3.28 -24.17
CA MET A 17 7.43 4.22 -23.19
C MET A 17 7.88 5.65 -23.48
N ASP A 18 6.89 6.53 -23.45
CA ASP A 18 7.02 7.98 -23.48
C ASP A 18 8.13 8.50 -22.54
N PHE A 19 8.85 9.55 -22.96
CA PHE A 19 10.02 10.08 -22.23
C PHE A 19 9.72 10.42 -20.76
N ILE A 20 8.52 10.91 -20.48
CA ILE A 20 8.02 11.22 -19.14
C ILE A 20 7.83 9.95 -18.30
N VAL A 21 7.29 8.90 -18.89
CA VAL A 21 7.08 7.60 -18.23
C VAL A 21 8.42 6.96 -17.89
N LYS A 22 9.41 7.07 -18.78
CA LYS A 22 10.79 6.67 -18.50
C LYS A 22 11.36 7.44 -17.30
N ARG A 23 11.17 8.76 -17.22
CA ARG A 23 11.68 9.58 -16.11
C ARG A 23 11.06 9.21 -14.76
N ILE A 24 9.79 8.80 -14.76
CA ILE A 24 9.10 8.34 -13.56
C ILE A 24 9.63 6.97 -13.10
N TRP A 25 9.85 6.03 -14.02
CA TRP A 25 10.53 4.76 -13.68
C TRP A 25 11.93 4.99 -13.12
N TRP A 26 12.67 5.97 -13.66
CA TRP A 26 13.98 6.36 -13.16
C TRP A 26 13.99 6.87 -11.72
N ILE A 27 12.85 7.32 -11.17
CA ILE A 27 12.73 7.77 -9.78
C ILE A 27 12.10 6.68 -8.90
N THR A 28 11.07 6.00 -9.40
CA THR A 28 10.30 4.99 -8.64
C THR A 28 11.06 3.69 -8.43
N ILE A 29 11.88 3.23 -9.39
CA ILE A 29 12.69 2.02 -9.24
C ILE A 29 13.76 2.19 -8.15
N PRO A 30 14.61 3.23 -8.18
CA PRO A 30 15.64 3.37 -7.15
C PRO A 30 15.06 3.67 -5.77
N THR A 31 13.93 4.38 -5.68
CA THR A 31 13.25 4.60 -4.39
C THR A 31 12.67 3.30 -3.83
N ALA A 32 12.01 2.47 -4.66
CA ALA A 32 11.55 1.15 -4.24
C ALA A 32 12.71 0.23 -3.82
N LEU A 33 13.82 0.24 -4.56
CA LEU A 33 15.03 -0.51 -4.20
C LEU A 33 15.64 -0.03 -2.89
N ALA A 34 15.69 1.28 -2.64
CA ALA A 34 16.21 1.83 -1.40
C ALA A 34 15.34 1.43 -0.19
N VAL A 35 14.02 1.44 -0.34
CA VAL A 35 13.08 0.95 0.69
C VAL A 35 13.29 -0.53 0.96
N LEU A 36 13.39 -1.35 -0.07
CA LEU A 36 13.64 -2.80 0.07
C LEU A 36 14.98 -3.07 0.77
N ALA A 37 16.04 -2.35 0.40
CA ALA A 37 17.34 -2.45 1.05
C ALA A 37 17.27 -2.07 2.54
N PHE A 38 16.55 -0.98 2.86
CA PHE A 38 16.34 -0.56 4.23
C PHE A 38 15.55 -1.59 5.06
N GLN A 39 14.48 -2.16 4.50
CA GLN A 39 13.68 -3.19 5.16
C GLN A 39 14.49 -4.48 5.40
N LEU A 40 15.28 -4.91 4.43
CA LEU A 40 16.19 -6.06 4.58
C LEU A 40 17.25 -5.79 5.66
N TYR A 41 17.83 -4.59 5.67
CA TYR A 41 18.78 -4.18 6.70
C TYR A 41 18.14 -4.18 8.09
N TRP A 42 16.92 -3.63 8.22
CA TRP A 42 16.19 -3.58 9.47
C TRP A 42 15.85 -4.99 9.98
N LEU A 43 15.35 -5.86 9.11
CA LEU A 43 15.01 -7.24 9.47
C LEU A 43 16.25 -8.03 9.91
N ARG A 44 17.38 -7.86 9.21
CA ARG A 44 18.67 -8.44 9.62
C ARG A 44 19.11 -7.91 10.99
N THR A 45 19.01 -6.61 11.22
CA THR A 45 19.41 -5.99 12.48
C THR A 45 18.51 -6.44 13.63
N ALA A 46 17.20 -6.56 13.38
CA ALA A 46 16.24 -7.11 14.34
C ALA A 46 16.57 -8.58 14.68
N TRP A 47 16.94 -9.40 13.69
CA TRP A 47 17.37 -10.78 13.90
C TRP A 47 18.60 -10.87 14.80
N LEU A 48 19.65 -10.10 14.47
CA LEU A 48 20.90 -10.07 15.24
C LEU A 48 20.67 -9.58 16.67
N SER A 49 19.82 -8.56 16.85
CA SER A 49 19.45 -8.04 18.17
C SER A 49 18.72 -9.09 19.01
N GLN A 50 17.74 -9.80 18.44
CA GLN A 50 17.02 -10.87 19.14
C GLN A 50 17.95 -12.03 19.53
N GLN A 51 18.89 -12.40 18.66
CA GLN A 51 19.89 -13.43 18.96
C GLN A 51 20.80 -13.01 20.11
N ALA A 52 21.29 -11.77 20.11
CA ALA A 52 22.15 -11.24 21.18
C ALA A 52 21.40 -11.18 22.53
N SER A 53 20.17 -10.67 22.54
CA SER A 53 19.33 -10.65 23.75
C SER A 53 19.04 -12.05 24.28
N PHE A 54 18.78 -13.02 23.40
CA PHE A 54 18.59 -14.41 23.81
C PHE A 54 19.83 -14.97 24.50
N VAL A 55 21.03 -14.79 23.91
CA VAL A 55 22.28 -15.24 24.51
C VAL A 55 22.52 -14.61 25.89
N GLN A 56 22.24 -13.31 26.03
CA GLN A 56 22.40 -12.60 27.31
C GLN A 56 21.45 -13.13 28.40
N VAL A 57 20.16 -13.31 28.08
CA VAL A 57 19.14 -13.79 29.03
C VAL A 57 19.47 -15.20 29.52
N VAL A 58 19.89 -16.06 28.60
CA VAL A 58 20.26 -17.44 28.88
C VAL A 58 21.55 -17.51 29.71
N SER A 59 22.54 -16.66 29.39
CA SER A 59 23.80 -16.54 30.13
C SER A 59 23.60 -16.11 31.58
N ASP A 60 22.82 -15.06 31.80
CA ASP A 60 22.48 -14.57 33.14
C ASP A 60 21.67 -15.60 33.94
N GLY A 61 20.75 -16.32 33.29
CA GLY A 61 20.02 -17.42 33.90
C GLY A 61 20.94 -18.57 34.36
N LEU A 62 21.94 -18.93 33.56
CA LEU A 62 22.87 -20.02 33.89
C LEU A 62 23.77 -19.63 35.06
N GLN A 63 24.26 -18.39 35.09
CA GLN A 63 25.07 -17.89 36.19
C GLN A 63 24.31 -17.93 37.51
N LYS A 64 23.06 -17.43 37.54
CA LYS A 64 22.21 -17.46 38.75
C LYS A 64 21.86 -18.88 39.19
N ALA A 65 21.61 -19.78 38.25
CA ALA A 65 21.35 -21.18 38.55
C ALA A 65 22.58 -21.88 39.18
N TYR A 66 23.78 -21.57 38.68
CA TYR A 66 25.03 -22.07 39.25
C TYR A 66 25.23 -21.56 40.68
N ASP A 67 25.06 -20.25 40.90
CA ASP A 67 25.23 -19.65 42.23
C ASP A 67 24.27 -20.30 43.25
N ARG A 68 23.01 -20.54 42.87
CA ARG A 68 22.04 -21.28 43.71
C ARG A 68 22.42 -22.73 43.94
N ALA A 69 22.94 -23.42 42.92
CA ALA A 69 23.35 -24.83 43.03
C ALA A 69 24.53 -25.01 44.01
N VAL A 70 25.48 -24.08 44.00
CA VAL A 70 26.61 -24.06 44.95
C VAL A 70 26.10 -23.90 46.38
N ILE A 71 25.24 -22.91 46.65
CA ILE A 71 24.68 -22.67 48.00
C ILE A 71 23.83 -23.83 48.47
N GLY A 72 22.98 -24.39 47.59
CA GLY A 72 22.16 -25.56 47.93
C GLY A 72 23.00 -26.78 48.31
N SER A 73 24.15 -26.96 47.67
CA SER A 73 25.10 -28.04 47.97
C SER A 73 25.80 -27.81 49.32
N VAL A 74 26.13 -26.56 49.66
CA VAL A 74 26.68 -26.19 50.98
C VAL A 74 25.66 -26.46 52.10
N LYS A 75 24.39 -26.05 51.94
CA LYS A 75 23.33 -26.30 52.93
C LYS A 75 23.08 -27.80 53.16
N LYS A 76 23.19 -28.64 52.12
CA LYS A 76 23.09 -30.11 52.27
C LYS A 76 24.23 -30.67 53.13
N LEU A 77 25.44 -30.14 52.99
CA LEU A 77 26.60 -30.54 53.79
C LEU A 77 26.45 -30.10 55.26
N GLU A 78 25.96 -28.88 55.53
CA GLU A 78 25.59 -28.43 56.89
C GLU A 78 24.53 -29.35 57.53
N GLY A 79 23.44 -29.65 56.82
CA GLY A 79 22.36 -30.49 57.34
C GLY A 79 22.77 -31.94 57.62
N GLN A 80 23.70 -32.50 56.85
CA GLN A 80 24.28 -33.82 57.12
C GLN A 80 25.24 -33.81 58.32
N SER A 81 25.92 -32.69 58.57
CA SER A 81 26.78 -32.49 59.74
C SER A 81 25.95 -32.45 61.03
N GLN A 82 24.79 -31.79 61.03
CA GLN A 82 23.90 -31.72 62.20
C GLN A 82 23.14 -33.03 62.47
N ARG A 83 22.78 -33.80 61.43
CA ARG A 83 22.01 -35.06 61.60
C ARG A 83 22.84 -36.23 62.16
N LYS A 84 24.16 -36.10 62.20
CA LYS A 84 25.11 -37.11 62.72
C LYS A 84 25.56 -36.88 64.16
N ASP A 85 24.96 -35.92 64.88
CA ASP A 85 25.28 -35.64 66.29
C ASP A 85 24.46 -36.47 67.31
N SER A 86 23.70 -37.46 66.85
CA SER A 86 23.13 -38.48 67.74
C SER A 86 23.58 -39.86 67.31
N THR A 87 24.29 -40.52 68.21
CA THR A 87 24.83 -41.90 68.19
C THR A 87 26.14 -42.15 67.42
N GLU A 88 27.18 -42.41 68.21
CA GLU A 88 28.52 -42.96 67.92
C GLU A 88 29.56 -42.10 67.18
N ALA A 89 30.74 -42.00 67.80
CA ALA A 89 31.90 -41.23 67.34
C ALA A 89 32.72 -42.00 66.28
N PRO A 90 32.93 -41.44 65.07
CA PRO A 90 33.93 -41.96 64.14
C PRO A 90 35.22 -41.11 64.18
N ARG A 91 36.37 -41.79 64.21
CA ARG A 91 37.72 -41.22 63.98
C ARG A 91 37.88 -40.80 62.51
N HIS A 92 37.41 -39.59 62.19
CA HIS A 92 37.88 -38.66 61.15
C HIS A 92 36.74 -37.67 60.85
N ARG A 93 36.57 -36.69 61.74
CA ARG A 93 35.53 -35.66 61.63
C ARG A 93 36.09 -34.47 60.85
N ARG A 94 35.69 -34.30 59.59
CA ARG A 94 35.76 -32.98 58.93
C ARG A 94 34.60 -32.16 59.50
N THR A 95 34.85 -31.45 60.59
CA THR A 95 33.84 -30.59 61.21
C THR A 95 33.71 -29.32 60.37
N PHE A 96 32.65 -29.23 59.58
CA PHE A 96 32.27 -27.99 58.91
C PHE A 96 31.25 -27.27 59.79
N GLN A 97 31.69 -26.29 60.58
CA GLN A 97 30.81 -25.34 61.26
C GLN A 97 30.61 -24.15 60.32
N PHE A 98 29.46 -24.11 59.67
CA PHE A 98 28.97 -22.91 59.02
C PHE A 98 27.59 -22.62 59.61
N THR A 99 27.37 -21.35 59.94
CA THR A 99 26.05 -20.85 60.36
C THR A 99 25.79 -19.66 59.47
N ALA A 100 25.08 -19.88 58.36
CA ALA A 100 24.78 -18.81 57.39
C ALA A 100 24.15 -17.56 58.02
N GLY A 101 23.40 -17.71 59.13
CA GLY A 101 22.85 -16.59 59.90
C GLY A 101 23.90 -15.77 60.66
N ALA A 102 24.91 -16.42 61.26
CA ALA A 102 25.96 -15.73 61.98
C ALA A 102 26.88 -14.95 61.03
N ILE A 103 27.12 -15.44 59.80
CA ILE A 103 27.92 -14.71 58.80
C ILE A 103 27.20 -13.41 58.40
N ALA A 104 25.88 -13.42 58.21
CA ALA A 104 25.12 -12.21 57.92
C ALA A 104 25.18 -11.17 59.07
N ASP A 105 25.03 -11.62 60.31
CA ASP A 105 25.08 -10.74 61.50
C ASP A 105 26.51 -10.20 61.76
N THR A 106 27.54 -11.01 61.51
CA THR A 106 28.96 -10.60 61.66
C THR A 106 29.45 -9.72 60.50
N LEU A 107 28.82 -9.83 59.32
CA LEU A 107 29.06 -8.93 58.18
C LEU A 107 28.43 -7.55 58.41
N LEU A 108 27.24 -7.50 59.00
CA LEU A 108 26.55 -6.27 59.36
C LEU A 108 27.29 -5.50 60.48
N SER A 109 27.93 -6.20 61.43
CA SER A 109 28.70 -5.56 62.50
C SER A 109 30.09 -5.05 62.09
N ASN A 110 30.62 -5.48 60.94
CA ASN A 110 31.97 -5.11 60.44
C ASN A 110 31.94 -4.16 59.22
N ALA A 111 30.76 -3.66 58.85
CA ALA A 111 30.55 -2.80 57.70
C ALA A 111 31.41 -1.51 57.70
N ASP A 112 31.84 -1.05 58.88
CA ASP A 112 32.63 0.18 59.04
C ASP A 112 34.10 0.04 58.61
N THR A 113 34.62 -1.17 58.37
CA THR A 113 36.04 -1.39 58.00
C THR A 113 36.28 -1.68 56.51
N GLY A 114 35.22 -1.76 55.70
CA GLY A 114 35.30 -1.87 54.24
C GLY A 114 35.87 -3.18 53.66
N LEU A 115 36.38 -4.09 54.50
CA LEU A 115 36.97 -5.38 54.08
C LEU A 115 36.43 -6.55 54.90
N VAL A 116 35.88 -7.56 54.21
CA VAL A 116 35.43 -8.83 54.80
C VAL A 116 36.57 -9.83 54.77
N LYS A 117 37.02 -10.30 55.93
CA LYS A 117 38.08 -11.30 56.08
C LYS A 117 37.47 -12.69 56.24
N VAL A 118 37.64 -13.55 55.23
CA VAL A 118 37.22 -14.96 55.30
C VAL A 118 38.44 -15.83 55.56
N ILE A 119 38.38 -16.62 56.63
CA ILE A 119 39.43 -17.58 57.01
C ILE A 119 38.88 -18.98 56.77
N THR A 120 39.48 -19.70 55.82
CA THR A 120 39.11 -21.09 55.54
C THR A 120 40.19 -22.00 56.09
N SER A 121 39.85 -22.91 57.01
CA SER A 121 40.77 -23.90 57.57
C SER A 121 40.30 -25.31 57.18
N ASN A 122 41.15 -26.04 56.48
CA ASN A 122 40.89 -27.44 56.12
C ASN A 122 41.58 -28.36 57.13
N ASN A 123 40.84 -28.83 58.15
CA ASN A 123 41.38 -29.83 59.09
C ASN A 123 41.26 -31.23 58.47
N GLY A 124 42.20 -31.55 57.58
CA GLY A 124 42.26 -32.82 56.88
C GLY A 124 43.70 -33.23 56.59
N GLN A 125 44.19 -34.15 57.44
CA GLN A 125 45.49 -34.85 57.41
C GLN A 125 46.71 -34.08 57.94
N GLN A 126 47.57 -34.83 58.62
CA GLN A 126 48.78 -34.37 59.33
C GLN A 126 49.80 -33.77 58.35
N GLN A 127 49.58 -32.54 57.91
CA GLN A 127 50.61 -31.60 57.45
C GLN A 127 49.96 -30.22 57.27
N GLY A 128 50.26 -29.31 58.21
CA GLY A 128 50.05 -27.86 58.09
C GLY A 128 48.60 -27.38 57.87
N ASN A 129 48.01 -26.75 58.89
CA ASN A 129 46.82 -25.93 58.70
C ASN A 129 47.10 -24.87 57.62
N THR A 130 46.57 -25.06 56.41
CA THR A 130 46.65 -24.04 55.37
C THR A 130 45.52 -23.05 55.65
N ILE A 131 45.84 -21.98 56.38
CA ILE A 131 44.94 -20.87 56.65
C ILE A 131 44.92 -19.99 55.41
N ILE A 132 43.88 -20.08 54.60
CA ILE A 132 43.69 -19.18 53.46
C ILE A 132 42.93 -17.96 53.98
N GLN A 133 43.64 -16.82 54.09
CA GLN A 133 43.08 -15.52 54.45
C GLN A 133 42.86 -14.69 53.18
N GLN A 134 41.63 -14.26 52.95
CA GLN A 134 41.31 -13.34 51.85
C GLN A 134 40.42 -12.20 52.33
N ASN A 135 40.70 -11.00 51.78
CA ASN A 135 39.99 -9.78 52.09
C ASN A 135 39.10 -9.40 50.89
N PHE A 136 37.80 -9.28 51.09
CA PHE A 136 36.82 -8.87 50.07
C PHE A 136 36.33 -7.45 50.33
N ARG A 137 36.11 -6.63 49.30
CA ARG A 137 35.59 -5.26 49.47
C ARG A 137 34.07 -5.29 49.69
N LEU A 138 33.59 -4.48 50.64
CA LEU A 138 32.17 -4.50 51.07
C LEU A 138 31.16 -4.16 49.94
N GLN A 139 31.57 -3.43 48.90
CA GLN A 139 30.71 -3.11 47.76
C GLN A 139 30.27 -4.33 46.94
N ASP A 140 31.03 -5.44 46.97
CA ASP A 140 30.70 -6.67 46.24
C ASP A 140 29.65 -7.53 46.95
N VAL A 141 29.40 -7.27 48.24
CA VAL A 141 28.48 -8.04 49.09
C VAL A 141 27.03 -7.55 48.96
N GLY A 142 26.83 -6.27 48.61
CA GLY A 142 25.53 -5.60 48.66
C GLY A 142 24.57 -5.90 47.50
N ALA A 143 25.06 -6.39 46.35
CA ALA A 143 24.21 -6.56 45.16
C ALA A 143 23.65 -7.98 44.98
N ASP A 144 24.36 -9.02 45.42
CA ASP A 144 23.90 -10.41 45.29
C ASP A 144 24.68 -11.35 46.25
N MET A 145 24.26 -11.39 47.52
CA MET A 145 24.89 -12.19 48.60
C MET A 145 25.12 -13.66 48.21
N ASN A 146 24.21 -14.21 47.41
CA ASN A 146 24.32 -15.58 46.90
C ASN A 146 25.53 -15.76 45.97
N ARG A 147 25.79 -14.80 45.08
CA ARG A 147 26.95 -14.80 44.19
C ARG A 147 28.25 -14.68 44.96
N PHE A 148 28.27 -13.83 45.99
CA PHE A 148 29.41 -13.69 46.89
C PHE A 148 29.73 -15.03 47.59
N LEU A 149 28.74 -15.65 48.23
CA LEU A 149 28.90 -16.95 48.89
C LEU A 149 29.34 -18.03 47.90
N ALA A 150 28.72 -18.11 46.72
CA ALA A 150 29.10 -19.08 45.69
C ALA A 150 30.56 -18.93 45.25
N SER A 151 31.06 -17.69 45.13
CA SER A 151 32.47 -17.44 44.77
C SER A 151 33.46 -17.93 45.84
N ILE A 152 33.13 -17.75 47.13
CA ILE A 152 33.92 -18.27 48.25
C ILE A 152 33.97 -19.80 48.23
N PHE A 153 32.82 -20.44 48.08
CA PHE A 153 32.74 -21.91 48.13
C PHE A 153 33.36 -22.57 46.89
N ALA A 154 33.24 -21.96 45.71
CA ALA A 154 33.88 -22.45 44.50
C ALA A 154 35.42 -22.39 44.58
N PHE A 155 35.99 -21.37 45.23
CA PHE A 155 37.45 -21.20 45.36
C PHE A 155 38.10 -22.30 46.20
N SER A 156 37.40 -22.75 47.23
CA SER A 156 37.92 -23.75 48.16
C SER A 156 37.96 -25.18 47.63
N ASN A 157 37.41 -25.45 46.43
CA ASN A 157 37.17 -26.80 45.87
C ASN A 157 36.41 -27.73 46.83
N ILE A 158 35.71 -27.19 47.84
CA ILE A 158 35.04 -27.98 48.89
C ILE A 158 33.75 -28.66 48.37
N VAL A 159 33.16 -28.14 47.29
CA VAL A 159 31.84 -28.56 46.83
C VAL A 159 31.86 -28.92 45.34
N GLU A 160 31.56 -30.18 45.02
CA GLU A 160 31.26 -30.59 43.65
C GLU A 160 29.77 -30.38 43.37
N VAL A 161 29.44 -29.50 42.41
CA VAL A 161 28.07 -29.28 41.98
C VAL A 161 27.63 -30.41 41.07
N ASP A 162 26.61 -31.16 41.49
CA ASP A 162 25.98 -32.19 40.70
C ASP A 162 25.18 -31.61 39.52
N THR A 163 25.37 -32.19 38.34
CA THR A 163 24.69 -31.82 37.08
C THR A 163 23.16 -31.88 37.19
N ALA A 164 22.59 -32.81 37.95
CA ALA A 164 21.14 -32.91 38.11
C ALA A 164 20.56 -31.74 38.94
N THR A 165 21.29 -31.29 39.96
CA THR A 165 20.91 -30.13 40.78
C THR A 165 21.00 -28.82 39.98
N LEU A 166 22.06 -28.67 39.17
CA LEU A 166 22.21 -27.53 38.26
C LEU A 166 21.10 -27.48 37.21
N ASN A 167 20.77 -28.62 36.59
CA ASN A 167 19.67 -28.72 35.62
C ASN A 167 18.32 -28.28 36.22
N LYS A 168 18.05 -28.65 37.48
CA LYS A 168 16.80 -28.25 38.17
C LYS A 168 16.70 -26.73 38.32
N TYR A 169 17.72 -26.09 38.89
CA TYR A 169 17.70 -24.64 39.10
C TYR A 169 17.72 -23.85 37.80
N TYR A 170 18.42 -24.37 36.78
CA TYR A 170 18.46 -23.71 35.49
C TYR A 170 17.12 -23.79 34.75
N ARG A 171 16.39 -24.91 34.86
CA ARG A 171 15.03 -25.04 34.33
C ARG A 171 14.06 -24.05 34.99
N GLU A 172 14.20 -23.85 36.30
CA GLU A 172 13.39 -22.90 37.06
C GLU A 172 13.68 -21.45 36.63
N GLU A 173 14.96 -21.07 36.48
CA GLU A 173 15.36 -19.74 36.00
C GLU A 173 14.91 -19.47 34.56
N LEU A 174 14.99 -20.46 33.67
CA LEU A 174 14.53 -20.34 32.29
C LEU A 174 12.99 -20.20 32.20
N ASN A 175 12.24 -20.96 33.01
CA ASN A 175 10.78 -20.84 33.09
C ASN A 175 10.35 -19.45 33.60
N ASN A 176 11.00 -18.94 34.64
CA ASN A 176 10.72 -17.60 35.17
C ASN A 176 10.99 -16.49 34.13
N ARG A 177 11.93 -16.75 33.20
CA ARG A 177 12.27 -15.86 32.09
C ARG A 177 11.48 -16.12 30.81
N HIS A 178 10.44 -16.96 30.86
CA HIS A 178 9.58 -17.32 29.73
C HIS A 178 10.35 -17.99 28.56
N VAL A 179 11.42 -18.73 28.87
CA VAL A 179 12.21 -19.50 27.90
C VAL A 179 12.03 -20.99 28.19
N ALA A 180 10.90 -21.56 27.76
CA ALA A 180 10.61 -22.99 27.93
C ALA A 180 11.24 -23.83 26.81
N LEU A 181 12.58 -23.92 26.79
CA LEU A 181 13.32 -24.70 25.79
C LEU A 181 13.97 -25.95 26.43
N PRO A 182 13.93 -27.11 25.75
CA PRO A 182 14.73 -28.26 26.17
C PRO A 182 16.22 -27.94 26.05
N PHE A 183 16.98 -28.29 27.10
CA PHE A 183 18.42 -28.05 27.15
C PHE A 183 19.18 -29.25 27.74
N THR A 184 20.45 -29.37 27.38
CA THR A 184 21.40 -30.32 27.98
C THR A 184 22.60 -29.56 28.54
N THR A 185 22.91 -29.76 29.83
CA THR A 185 24.11 -29.15 30.45
C THR A 185 25.27 -30.14 30.52
N ALA A 186 26.48 -29.67 30.23
CA ALA A 186 27.71 -30.42 30.47
C ALA A 186 28.71 -29.58 31.28
N ILE A 187 29.39 -30.21 32.24
CA ILE A 187 30.49 -29.61 33.01
C ILE A 187 31.80 -30.15 32.42
N LEU A 188 32.58 -29.32 31.76
CA LEU A 188 33.84 -29.74 31.13
C LEU A 188 35.01 -29.53 32.09
N LYS A 189 35.92 -30.52 32.16
CA LYS A 189 37.23 -30.38 32.81
C LYS A 189 38.18 -29.60 31.90
N LYS A 190 39.23 -29.03 32.51
CA LYS A 190 40.21 -28.09 31.93
C LYS A 190 40.64 -28.48 30.50
N ASP A 191 40.73 -27.47 29.63
CA ASP A 191 41.32 -27.50 28.27
C ASP A 191 40.53 -28.20 27.14
N THR A 192 39.23 -27.93 26.99
CA THR A 192 38.49 -28.27 25.76
C THR A 192 38.14 -27.03 24.93
N THR A 193 38.73 -26.89 23.74
CA THR A 193 38.35 -25.90 22.74
C THR A 193 37.04 -26.32 22.09
N ILE A 194 35.98 -25.53 22.31
CA ILE A 194 34.66 -25.75 21.71
C ILE A 194 34.58 -24.92 20.43
N THR A 195 34.32 -25.56 19.30
CA THR A 195 33.92 -24.89 18.07
C THR A 195 32.52 -24.29 18.26
N PRO A 196 32.32 -22.98 18.01
CA PRO A 196 30.99 -22.37 18.09
C PRO A 196 30.07 -23.02 17.06
N ASP A 197 29.05 -23.73 17.52
CA ASP A 197 27.99 -24.27 16.67
C ASP A 197 26.77 -23.34 16.77
N GLU A 198 26.13 -23.07 15.64
CA GLU A 198 25.05 -22.07 15.46
C GLU A 198 23.82 -22.35 16.33
N LYS A 199 23.72 -23.59 16.85
CA LYS A 199 22.64 -24.07 17.73
C LYS A 199 23.07 -24.21 19.20
N VAL A 200 24.30 -23.83 19.56
CA VAL A 200 24.88 -24.10 20.88
C VAL A 200 25.34 -22.80 21.55
N VAL A 201 24.54 -22.30 22.50
CA VAL A 201 24.92 -21.15 23.32
C VAL A 201 25.88 -21.60 24.42
N THR A 202 27.18 -21.38 24.22
CA THR A 202 28.22 -21.82 25.16
C THR A 202 28.46 -20.73 26.20
N ILE A 203 28.13 -20.96 27.47
CA ILE A 203 28.19 -19.93 28.53
C ILE A 203 29.23 -20.32 29.58
N ARG A 204 30.38 -19.64 29.59
CA ARG A 204 31.41 -19.85 30.59
C ARG A 204 31.03 -19.18 31.91
N SER A 205 30.99 -19.94 33.01
CA SER A 205 30.95 -19.36 34.35
C SER A 205 32.31 -18.77 34.69
N SER A 206 32.36 -17.47 34.99
CA SER A 206 33.57 -16.78 35.43
C SER A 206 33.82 -17.07 36.91
N SER A 207 34.39 -18.23 37.22
CA SER A 207 35.00 -18.47 38.54
C SER A 207 36.42 -17.92 38.52
N LEU A 208 36.70 -16.93 39.38
CA LEU A 208 37.87 -16.05 39.27
C LEU A 208 39.23 -16.74 39.50
N GLN A 209 39.30 -18.03 39.83
CA GLN A 209 40.59 -18.72 39.98
C GLN A 209 40.54 -20.26 39.84
N SER A 210 39.43 -20.85 39.37
CA SER A 210 39.34 -22.28 39.02
C SER A 210 38.35 -22.48 37.86
N PRO A 211 38.81 -22.55 36.59
CA PRO A 211 37.92 -22.50 35.43
C PRO A 211 37.26 -23.86 35.18
N ARG A 212 36.09 -24.11 35.78
CA ARG A 212 35.16 -25.14 35.29
C ARG A 212 34.24 -24.47 34.27
N THR A 213 34.37 -24.85 32.99
CA THR A 213 33.48 -24.34 31.93
C THR A 213 32.18 -25.12 31.94
N ILE A 214 31.08 -24.45 32.25
CA ILE A 214 29.73 -25.00 32.12
C ILE A 214 29.28 -24.71 30.69
N ILE A 215 28.53 -25.62 30.08
CA ILE A 215 27.94 -25.39 28.76
C ILE A 215 26.47 -25.82 28.83
N ALA A 216 25.59 -25.01 28.25
CA ALA A 216 24.17 -25.34 28.09
C ALA A 216 23.83 -25.38 26.59
N ARG A 217 23.52 -26.57 26.07
CA ARG A 217 23.06 -26.74 24.68
C ARG A 217 21.54 -26.66 24.63
N PHE A 218 21.00 -25.85 23.72
CA PHE A 218 19.56 -25.65 23.55
C PHE A 218 19.06 -26.33 22.28
N GLU A 219 18.00 -27.11 22.40
CA GLU A 219 17.29 -27.66 21.25
C GLU A 219 16.09 -26.73 20.93
N GLY A 220 15.92 -26.37 19.65
CA GLY A 220 14.78 -25.54 19.22
C GLY A 220 14.91 -24.02 19.43
N ALA A 221 16.09 -23.48 19.72
CA ALA A 221 16.29 -22.02 19.86
C ALA A 221 15.84 -21.22 18.61
N GLY A 222 15.99 -21.81 17.41
CA GLY A 222 15.59 -21.18 16.15
C GLY A 222 14.08 -20.94 16.00
N THR A 223 13.23 -21.85 16.51
CA THR A 223 11.76 -21.69 16.39
C THR A 223 11.24 -20.59 17.31
N LEU A 224 11.80 -20.46 18.51
CA LEU A 224 11.47 -19.36 19.44
C LEU A 224 11.88 -18.00 18.86
N LEU A 225 13.07 -17.91 18.25
CA LEU A 225 13.54 -16.68 17.60
C LEU A 225 12.65 -16.30 16.40
N MET A 226 12.20 -17.28 15.62
CA MET A 226 11.25 -17.08 14.51
C MET A 226 9.91 -16.49 14.99
N VAL A 227 9.35 -17.00 16.09
CA VAL A 227 8.11 -16.44 16.66
C VAL A 227 8.32 -14.99 17.13
N LYS A 228 9.47 -14.68 17.73
CA LYS A 228 9.78 -13.30 18.17
C LYS A 228 9.95 -12.32 17.00
N ILE A 229 10.41 -12.78 15.83
CA ILE A 229 10.58 -11.91 14.65
C ILE A 229 9.33 -11.81 13.78
N LEU A 230 8.29 -12.59 14.08
CA LEU A 230 7.04 -12.60 13.33
C LEU A 230 6.39 -11.22 13.24
N TRP A 231 6.36 -10.46 14.34
CA TRP A 231 5.79 -9.12 14.38
C TRP A 231 6.54 -8.12 13.48
N PRO A 232 7.88 -7.96 13.59
CA PRO A 232 8.66 -7.18 12.63
C PRO A 232 8.49 -7.60 11.17
N LEU A 233 8.39 -8.90 10.92
CA LEU A 233 8.19 -9.46 9.57
C LEU A 233 6.83 -9.02 8.98
N LEU A 234 5.75 -9.17 9.76
CA LEU A 234 4.40 -8.74 9.38
C LEU A 234 4.33 -7.24 9.12
N LEU A 235 4.97 -6.44 9.98
CA LEU A 235 5.04 -4.99 9.81
C LEU A 235 5.77 -4.60 8.50
N SER A 236 6.91 -5.24 8.23
CA SER A 236 7.66 -5.03 6.98
C SER A 236 6.82 -5.41 5.76
N PHE A 237 6.12 -6.54 5.82
CA PHE A 237 5.25 -6.99 4.74
C PHE A 237 4.09 -6.02 4.47
N CYS A 238 3.43 -5.53 5.52
CA CYS A 238 2.37 -4.53 5.42
C CYS A 238 2.86 -3.24 4.75
N MET A 239 4.04 -2.74 5.14
CA MET A 239 4.65 -1.56 4.52
C MET A 239 4.94 -1.74 3.03
N ILE A 240 5.42 -2.92 2.61
CA ILE A 240 5.66 -3.23 1.19
C ILE A 240 4.34 -3.19 0.40
N LEU A 241 3.29 -3.79 0.94
CA LEU A 241 1.95 -3.77 0.30
C LEU A 241 1.40 -2.35 0.15
N LEU A 242 1.57 -1.52 1.17
CA LEU A 242 1.13 -0.12 1.12
C LEU A 242 1.88 0.66 0.04
N ILE A 243 3.21 0.55 -0.01
CA ILE A 243 4.05 1.28 -0.97
C ILE A 243 3.75 0.83 -2.40
N THR A 244 3.63 -0.48 -2.63
CA THR A 244 3.28 -1.02 -3.96
C THR A 244 1.88 -0.58 -4.40
N GLY A 245 0.90 -0.55 -3.49
CA GLY A 245 -0.42 0.00 -3.74
C GLY A 245 -0.40 1.48 -4.12
N CYS A 246 0.35 2.31 -3.40
CA CYS A 246 0.52 3.73 -3.72
C CYS A 246 1.15 3.94 -5.10
N ILE A 247 2.21 3.20 -5.43
CA ILE A 247 2.85 3.27 -6.75
C ILE A 247 1.85 2.88 -7.86
N TRP A 248 1.05 1.83 -7.64
CA TRP A 248 0.04 1.39 -8.60
C TRP A 248 -1.05 2.45 -8.85
N VAL A 249 -1.54 3.10 -7.77
CA VAL A 249 -2.53 4.19 -7.90
C VAL A 249 -1.93 5.38 -8.65
N LEU A 250 -0.72 5.82 -8.30
CA LEU A 250 -0.02 6.91 -8.99
C LEU A 250 0.15 6.61 -10.48
N TRP A 251 0.59 5.39 -10.80
CA TRP A 251 0.74 4.92 -12.17
C TRP A 251 -0.56 5.02 -12.96
N ARG A 252 -1.67 4.56 -12.37
CA ARG A 252 -3.01 4.61 -12.99
C ARG A 252 -3.47 6.06 -13.23
N ILE A 253 -3.23 6.96 -12.28
CA ILE A 253 -3.59 8.38 -12.40
C ILE A 253 -2.81 9.03 -13.54
N ILE A 254 -1.49 8.82 -13.59
CA ILE A 254 -0.61 9.42 -14.60
C ILE A 254 -1.01 9.00 -16.02
N ILE A 255 -1.29 7.70 -16.23
CA ILE A 255 -1.72 7.22 -17.56
C ILE A 255 -3.04 7.89 -17.98
N ARG A 256 -3.98 8.03 -17.04
CA ARG A 256 -5.27 8.71 -17.32
C ARG A 256 -5.08 10.17 -17.67
N GLN A 257 -4.28 10.90 -16.89
CA GLN A 257 -3.98 12.31 -17.16
C GLN A 257 -3.32 12.49 -18.52
N LYS A 258 -2.34 11.65 -18.85
CA LYS A 258 -1.64 11.73 -20.13
C LYS A 258 -2.56 11.43 -21.32
N LYS A 259 -3.44 10.43 -21.21
CA LYS A 259 -4.45 10.13 -22.24
C LYS A 259 -5.35 11.35 -22.47
N LEU A 260 -5.78 12.01 -21.39
CA LEU A 260 -6.60 13.21 -21.46
C LEU A 260 -5.85 14.40 -22.08
N GLU A 261 -4.58 14.60 -21.72
CA GLU A 261 -3.72 15.63 -22.33
C GLU A 261 -3.53 15.42 -23.83
N THR A 262 -3.26 14.18 -24.26
CA THR A 262 -3.12 13.87 -25.69
C THR A 262 -4.40 14.17 -26.45
N MET A 263 -5.55 13.75 -25.91
CA MET A 263 -6.84 14.03 -26.53
C MET A 263 -7.17 15.54 -26.54
N LYS A 264 -6.78 16.28 -25.49
CA LYS A 264 -6.93 17.74 -25.45
C LYS A 264 -6.10 18.43 -26.54
N ASN A 265 -4.85 18.00 -26.72
CA ASN A 265 -3.99 18.54 -27.75
C ASN A 265 -4.51 18.22 -29.16
N ASP A 266 -4.99 16.99 -29.38
CA ASP A 266 -5.62 16.59 -30.64
C ASP A 266 -6.87 17.42 -30.91
N PHE A 267 -7.68 17.70 -29.89
CA PHE A 267 -8.85 18.58 -29.99
C PHE A 267 -8.45 20.01 -30.36
N ILE A 268 -7.47 20.62 -29.68
CA ILE A 268 -7.01 21.98 -29.98
C ILE A 268 -6.47 22.06 -31.42
N SER A 269 -5.69 21.08 -31.84
CA SER A 269 -5.15 21.00 -33.20
C SER A 269 -6.27 20.91 -34.24
N ASN A 270 -7.25 20.03 -34.01
CA ASN A 270 -8.40 19.86 -34.90
C ASN A 270 -9.27 21.12 -34.98
N ILE A 271 -9.57 21.76 -33.84
CA ILE A 271 -10.32 23.02 -33.82
C ILE A 271 -9.58 24.13 -34.55
N THR A 272 -8.27 24.23 -34.36
CA THR A 272 -7.45 25.24 -35.05
C THR A 272 -7.55 25.06 -36.57
N HIS A 273 -7.50 23.82 -37.05
CA HIS A 273 -7.68 23.52 -38.46
C HIS A 273 -9.09 23.86 -38.96
N GLU A 274 -10.14 23.43 -38.23
CA GLU A 274 -11.54 23.70 -38.58
C GLU A 274 -11.92 25.18 -38.47
N LEU A 275 -11.20 26.00 -37.69
CA LEU A 275 -11.36 27.46 -37.65
C LEU A 275 -10.63 28.15 -38.81
N LYS A 276 -9.47 27.64 -39.22
CA LYS A 276 -8.65 28.27 -40.28
C LYS A 276 -9.35 28.22 -41.64
N THR A 277 -10.03 27.13 -41.97
CA THR A 277 -10.74 26.95 -43.24
C THR A 277 -11.85 27.99 -43.47
N PRO A 278 -12.86 28.16 -42.59
CA PRO A 278 -13.91 29.16 -42.78
C PRO A 278 -13.34 30.57 -42.81
N VAL A 279 -12.36 30.90 -41.97
CA VAL A 279 -11.70 32.21 -41.98
C VAL A 279 -11.00 32.48 -43.32
N ALA A 280 -10.34 31.48 -43.91
CA ALA A 280 -9.71 31.61 -45.22
C ALA A 280 -10.74 31.81 -46.34
N ILE A 281 -11.87 31.08 -46.31
CA ILE A 281 -12.96 31.24 -47.28
C ILE A 281 -13.57 32.64 -47.16
N LEU A 282 -13.91 33.10 -45.95
CA LEU A 282 -14.43 34.45 -45.70
C LEU A 282 -13.46 35.54 -46.18
N THR A 283 -12.16 35.36 -45.96
CA THR A 283 -11.15 36.32 -46.44
C THR A 283 -11.13 36.37 -47.96
N ALA A 284 -11.15 35.21 -48.63
CA ALA A 284 -11.11 35.13 -50.08
C ALA A 284 -12.40 35.64 -50.75
N THR A 285 -13.58 35.34 -50.21
CA THR A 285 -14.86 35.85 -50.72
C THR A 285 -14.96 37.36 -50.54
N ASN A 286 -14.52 37.88 -49.40
CA ASN A 286 -14.52 39.30 -49.13
C ASN A 286 -13.51 40.04 -50.05
N GLU A 287 -12.32 39.49 -50.28
CA GLU A 287 -11.35 40.04 -51.23
C GLU A 287 -11.89 40.02 -52.67
N ALA A 288 -12.63 38.97 -53.06
CA ALA A 288 -13.32 38.90 -54.35
C ALA A 288 -14.38 40.00 -54.52
N LEU A 289 -15.12 40.32 -53.45
CA LEU A 289 -16.13 41.37 -53.44
C LEU A 289 -15.52 42.79 -53.49
N LEU A 290 -14.45 43.03 -52.72
CA LEU A 290 -13.82 44.34 -52.57
C LEU A 290 -12.86 44.69 -53.71
N THR A 291 -12.00 43.76 -54.13
CA THR A 291 -10.86 44.05 -55.00
C THR A 291 -11.10 43.62 -56.45
N PHE A 292 -11.72 42.45 -56.66
CA PHE A 292 -11.88 41.85 -57.99
C PHE A 292 -13.19 42.23 -58.69
N GLY A 293 -13.87 43.28 -58.21
CA GLY A 293 -15.10 43.76 -58.81
C GLY A 293 -16.28 42.80 -58.67
N GLY A 294 -16.23 41.85 -57.74
CA GLY A 294 -17.35 40.94 -57.45
C GLY A 294 -18.64 41.69 -57.11
N SER A 295 -18.51 42.86 -56.46
CA SER A 295 -19.59 43.82 -56.15
C SER A 295 -20.28 44.43 -57.37
N LYS A 296 -19.70 44.33 -58.57
CA LYS A 296 -20.29 44.85 -59.82
C LYS A 296 -21.22 43.85 -60.51
N ASP A 297 -21.21 42.60 -60.06
CA ASP A 297 -22.02 41.50 -60.58
C ASP A 297 -23.02 41.05 -59.48
N PRO A 298 -24.32 41.37 -59.62
CA PRO A 298 -25.32 41.09 -58.59
C PRO A 298 -25.43 39.61 -58.22
N GLU A 299 -25.34 38.70 -59.20
CA GLU A 299 -25.46 37.26 -58.96
C GLU A 299 -24.26 36.71 -58.20
N LYS A 300 -23.04 37.13 -58.57
CA LYS A 300 -21.82 36.74 -57.82
C LYS A 300 -21.81 37.32 -56.43
N THR A 301 -22.28 38.56 -56.27
CA THR A 301 -22.40 39.22 -54.96
C THR A 301 -23.31 38.41 -54.04
N GLU A 302 -24.51 38.07 -54.49
CA GLU A 302 -25.45 37.28 -53.70
C GLU A 302 -24.87 35.90 -53.34
N ARG A 303 -24.23 35.23 -54.30
CA ARG A 303 -23.61 33.92 -54.06
C ARG A 303 -22.50 33.98 -53.01
N TYR A 304 -21.61 34.99 -53.08
CA TYR A 304 -20.55 35.15 -52.08
C TYR A 304 -21.10 35.52 -50.71
N LEU A 305 -22.09 36.43 -50.62
CA LEU A 305 -22.73 36.77 -49.36
C LEU A 305 -23.42 35.58 -48.69
N ARG A 306 -24.11 34.72 -49.47
CA ARG A 306 -24.71 33.48 -48.95
C ARG A 306 -23.64 32.51 -48.44
N LEU A 307 -22.53 32.35 -49.18
CA LEU A 307 -21.41 31.52 -48.75
C LEU A 307 -20.77 32.07 -47.47
N GLU A 308 -20.61 33.39 -47.34
CA GLU A 308 -20.10 34.03 -46.13
C GLU A 308 -21.04 33.82 -44.95
N GLN A 309 -22.35 33.96 -45.14
CA GLN A 309 -23.34 33.69 -44.11
C GLN A 309 -23.26 32.25 -43.60
N ASP A 310 -23.13 31.28 -44.51
CA ASP A 310 -22.99 29.86 -44.15
C ASP A 310 -21.70 29.60 -43.35
N GLU A 311 -20.56 30.19 -43.74
CA GLU A 311 -19.30 30.04 -43.00
C GLU A 311 -19.31 30.76 -41.64
N LEU A 312 -19.96 31.92 -41.54
CA LEU A 312 -20.16 32.62 -40.27
C LEU A 312 -21.03 31.81 -39.31
N HIS A 313 -22.11 31.21 -39.79
CA HIS A 313 -22.94 30.31 -38.97
C HIS A 313 -22.15 29.09 -38.48
N LYS A 314 -21.28 28.51 -39.32
CA LYS A 314 -20.38 27.41 -38.90
C LYS A 314 -19.40 27.85 -37.83
N LEU A 315 -18.77 29.03 -38.00
CA LEU A 315 -17.86 29.61 -37.00
C LEU A 315 -18.56 29.85 -35.67
N GLN A 316 -19.78 30.39 -35.69
CA GLN A 316 -20.56 30.63 -34.48
C GLN A 316 -20.85 29.32 -33.74
N GLY A 317 -21.26 28.26 -34.45
CA GLY A 317 -21.44 26.93 -33.85
C GLY A 317 -20.15 26.35 -33.26
N LEU A 318 -19.00 26.59 -33.88
CA LEU A 318 -17.68 26.23 -33.35
C LEU A 318 -17.38 26.94 -32.02
N VAL A 319 -17.63 28.25 -31.96
CA VAL A 319 -17.45 29.06 -30.74
C VAL A 319 -18.38 28.61 -29.63
N ASP A 320 -19.65 28.36 -29.94
CA ASP A 320 -20.64 27.89 -28.96
C ASP A 320 -20.24 26.54 -28.36
N ASN A 321 -19.69 25.63 -29.17
CA ASN A 321 -19.16 24.34 -28.70
C ASN A 321 -17.95 24.50 -27.77
N ILE A 322 -17.05 25.46 -28.06
CA ILE A 322 -15.91 25.76 -27.19
C ILE A 322 -16.41 26.40 -25.88
N MET A 323 -17.39 27.29 -25.94
CA MET A 323 -17.97 27.90 -24.75
C MET A 323 -18.74 26.89 -23.88
N ALA A 324 -19.44 25.94 -24.49
CA ALA A 324 -20.05 24.83 -23.77
C ALA A 324 -18.99 24.00 -23.05
N LEU A 325 -17.84 23.73 -23.69
CA LEU A 325 -16.72 23.03 -23.06
C LEU A 325 -16.19 23.77 -21.82
N THR A 326 -15.91 25.06 -21.92
CA THR A 326 -15.33 25.83 -20.81
C THR A 326 -16.29 25.91 -19.62
N ARG A 327 -17.59 26.07 -19.87
CA ARG A 327 -18.63 26.02 -18.83
C ARG A 327 -18.73 24.64 -18.17
N LEU A 328 -18.54 23.56 -18.93
CA LEU A 328 -18.49 22.20 -18.39
C LEU A 328 -17.24 21.95 -17.55
N GLU A 329 -16.10 22.53 -17.90
CA GLU A 329 -14.86 22.40 -17.11
C GLU A 329 -14.95 23.11 -15.77
N HIS A 330 -15.59 24.28 -15.71
CA HIS A 330 -15.71 25.06 -14.48
C HIS A 330 -16.94 24.68 -13.64
N ASN A 331 -17.71 23.66 -14.06
CA ASN A 331 -19.01 23.31 -13.48
C ASN A 331 -20.06 24.45 -13.48
N GLU A 332 -19.80 25.52 -14.23
CA GLU A 332 -20.58 26.77 -14.22
C GLU A 332 -21.88 26.71 -15.01
N GLU A 333 -22.19 25.62 -15.74
CA GLU A 333 -23.47 25.55 -16.43
C GLU A 333 -24.64 25.60 -15.43
N PRO A 334 -25.51 26.64 -15.50
CA PRO A 334 -26.74 26.66 -14.74
C PRO A 334 -27.62 25.53 -15.28
N GLN A 335 -28.01 24.63 -14.38
CA GLN A 335 -28.89 23.50 -14.72
C GLN A 335 -30.28 23.95 -15.20
N GLY A 336 -30.59 25.25 -15.08
CA GLY A 336 -31.94 25.79 -15.19
C GLY A 336 -32.69 25.64 -13.87
N ALA A 337 -33.82 26.35 -13.73
CA ALA A 337 -34.72 26.15 -12.61
C ALA A 337 -35.41 24.79 -12.73
N VAL A 338 -35.78 24.22 -11.57
CA VAL A 338 -36.65 23.04 -11.53
C VAL A 338 -38.08 23.52 -11.81
N GLU A 339 -38.68 22.99 -12.86
CA GLU A 339 -39.99 23.36 -13.37
C GLU A 339 -40.79 22.11 -13.78
N THR A 340 -42.10 22.17 -13.65
CA THR A 340 -43.00 21.13 -14.17
C THR A 340 -43.15 21.32 -15.67
N ILE A 341 -42.86 20.27 -16.46
CA ILE A 341 -43.03 20.29 -17.91
C ILE A 341 -43.77 19.04 -18.38
N ALA A 342 -44.68 19.23 -19.34
CA ALA A 342 -45.30 18.12 -20.06
C ALA A 342 -44.28 17.45 -20.99
N ILE A 343 -44.04 16.15 -20.80
CA ILE A 343 -43.11 15.32 -21.59
C ILE A 343 -43.40 15.44 -23.09
N PRO A 344 -44.67 15.34 -23.58
CA PRO A 344 -44.95 15.47 -25.02
C PRO A 344 -44.53 16.84 -25.58
N VAL A 345 -44.68 17.92 -24.79
CA VAL A 345 -44.28 19.27 -25.20
C VAL A 345 -42.76 19.36 -25.32
N LEU A 346 -42.03 18.84 -24.34
CA LEU A 346 -40.56 18.78 -24.38
C LEU A 346 -40.06 18.05 -25.63
N LEU A 347 -40.59 16.86 -25.90
CA LEU A 347 -40.17 16.05 -27.07
C LEU A 347 -40.48 16.79 -28.37
N LYS A 348 -41.68 17.40 -28.49
CA LYS A 348 -42.06 18.18 -29.67
C LYS A 348 -41.10 19.36 -29.90
N MET A 349 -40.71 20.08 -28.86
CA MET A 349 -39.75 21.19 -28.97
C MET A 349 -38.37 20.72 -29.43
N VAL A 350 -37.90 19.58 -28.94
CA VAL A 350 -36.60 19.02 -29.34
C VAL A 350 -36.66 18.52 -30.79
N VAL A 351 -37.69 17.77 -31.16
CA VAL A 351 -37.85 17.18 -32.50
C VAL A 351 -38.05 18.25 -33.58
N ALA A 352 -38.75 19.35 -33.26
CA ALA A 352 -38.97 20.46 -34.18
C ALA A 352 -37.66 21.06 -34.75
N ARG A 353 -36.56 20.97 -34.00
CA ARG A 353 -35.23 21.41 -34.45
C ARG A 353 -34.71 20.57 -35.63
N PHE A 354 -35.07 19.29 -35.67
CA PHE A 354 -34.53 18.32 -36.64
C PHE A 354 -35.53 17.98 -37.75
N SER A 355 -36.82 18.28 -37.58
CA SER A 355 -37.87 17.96 -38.56
C SER A 355 -37.74 18.70 -39.90
N GLY A 356 -36.95 19.78 -39.95
CA GLY A 356 -36.66 20.53 -41.19
C GLY A 356 -35.45 20.02 -41.97
N LEU A 357 -34.72 19.03 -41.45
CA LEU A 357 -33.54 18.50 -42.12
C LEU A 357 -33.94 17.47 -43.19
N PRO A 358 -33.41 17.57 -44.42
CA PRO A 358 -33.73 16.64 -45.49
C PRO A 358 -33.32 15.22 -45.10
N GLY A 359 -34.25 14.26 -45.29
CA GLY A 359 -34.01 12.85 -45.02
C GLY A 359 -34.10 12.44 -43.55
N VAL A 360 -34.39 13.34 -42.61
CA VAL A 360 -34.48 13.01 -41.18
C VAL A 360 -35.92 12.67 -40.78
N GLN A 361 -36.11 11.51 -40.15
CA GLN A 361 -37.39 11.07 -39.58
C GLN A 361 -37.19 10.69 -38.12
N VAL A 362 -37.75 11.50 -37.20
CA VAL A 362 -37.74 11.20 -35.77
C VAL A 362 -39.13 10.72 -35.36
N ARG A 363 -39.22 9.47 -34.88
CA ARG A 363 -40.46 8.90 -34.34
C ARG A 363 -40.47 9.04 -32.84
N THR A 364 -41.54 9.60 -32.28
CA THR A 364 -41.69 9.77 -30.84
C THR A 364 -42.76 8.83 -30.30
N SER A 365 -42.43 8.05 -29.27
CA SER A 365 -43.39 7.28 -28.48
C SER A 365 -43.36 7.73 -27.02
N VAL A 366 -44.53 7.95 -26.42
CA VAL A 366 -44.67 8.35 -25.02
C VAL A 366 -45.62 7.37 -24.35
N GLU A 367 -45.07 6.55 -23.45
CA GLU A 367 -45.75 5.50 -22.71
C GLU A 367 -45.63 5.80 -21.21
N VAL A 368 -46.34 6.85 -20.79
CA VAL A 368 -46.36 7.32 -19.40
C VAL A 368 -47.81 7.53 -18.93
N THR A 369 -48.07 7.24 -17.66
CA THR A 369 -49.33 7.49 -16.97
C THR A 369 -49.44 8.94 -16.51
N GLN A 370 -48.31 9.56 -16.11
CA GLN A 370 -48.23 10.99 -15.79
C GLN A 370 -47.40 11.72 -16.86
N GLU A 371 -48.05 12.59 -17.62
CA GLU A 371 -47.38 13.35 -18.69
C GLU A 371 -46.55 14.52 -18.17
N GLU A 372 -46.79 14.97 -16.94
CA GLU A 372 -46.04 16.06 -16.30
C GLU A 372 -44.89 15.55 -15.45
N MET A 373 -43.71 16.12 -15.66
CA MET A 373 -42.49 15.77 -14.94
C MET A 373 -41.86 17.02 -14.31
N LEU A 374 -41.55 16.93 -13.02
CA LEU A 374 -40.78 17.95 -12.30
C LEU A 374 -39.28 17.76 -12.58
N THR A 375 -38.68 18.66 -13.34
CA THR A 375 -37.31 18.49 -13.87
C THR A 375 -36.65 19.83 -14.18
N GLN A 376 -35.49 19.80 -14.84
CA GLN A 376 -34.83 20.97 -15.43
C GLN A 376 -34.96 20.91 -16.97
N PRO A 377 -35.95 21.59 -17.58
CA PRO A 377 -36.24 21.46 -19.01
C PRO A 377 -35.08 21.84 -19.92
N ALA A 378 -34.26 22.83 -19.52
CA ALA A 378 -33.08 23.27 -20.27
C ALA A 378 -32.04 22.15 -20.39
N ALA A 379 -31.70 21.49 -19.28
CA ALA A 379 -30.75 20.38 -19.26
C ALA A 379 -31.23 19.21 -20.12
N LEU A 380 -32.50 18.83 -20.00
CA LEU A 380 -33.10 17.77 -20.80
C LEU A 380 -33.11 18.05 -22.31
N ARG A 381 -33.42 19.30 -22.69
CA ARG A 381 -33.38 19.72 -24.10
C ARG A 381 -31.98 19.56 -24.67
N THR A 382 -30.96 19.95 -23.92
CA THR A 382 -29.56 19.82 -24.32
C THR A 382 -29.14 18.35 -24.42
N ILE A 383 -29.53 17.51 -23.44
CA ILE A 383 -29.26 16.07 -23.46
C ILE A 383 -29.86 15.42 -24.71
N LEU A 384 -31.18 15.59 -24.91
CA LEU A 384 -31.90 14.98 -26.02
C LEU A 384 -31.40 15.51 -27.37
N SER A 385 -31.11 16.80 -27.49
CA SER A 385 -30.56 17.38 -28.72
C SER A 385 -29.20 16.76 -29.07
N ASN A 386 -28.31 16.56 -28.10
CA ASN A 386 -27.01 15.92 -28.34
C ASN A 386 -27.15 14.45 -28.77
N LEU A 387 -28.06 13.71 -28.15
CA LEU A 387 -28.29 12.30 -28.49
C LEU A 387 -28.91 12.16 -29.90
N LEU A 388 -29.89 13.01 -30.24
CA LEU A 388 -30.50 13.02 -31.57
C LEU A 388 -29.52 13.47 -32.66
N ASP A 389 -28.70 14.49 -32.39
CA ASP A 389 -27.66 14.94 -33.33
C ASP A 389 -26.68 13.80 -33.63
N ASN A 390 -26.22 13.07 -32.59
CA ASN A 390 -25.39 11.89 -32.77
C ASN A 390 -26.10 10.81 -33.59
N ALA A 391 -27.36 10.48 -33.28
CA ALA A 391 -28.14 9.48 -34.02
C ALA A 391 -28.25 9.81 -35.52
N ILE A 392 -28.54 11.08 -35.85
CA ILE A 392 -28.66 11.58 -37.24
C ILE A 392 -27.30 11.57 -37.95
N LYS A 393 -26.24 11.91 -37.24
CA LYS A 393 -24.90 12.09 -37.79
C LYS A 393 -24.20 10.77 -38.11
N TYR A 394 -24.41 9.76 -37.28
CA TYR A 394 -23.76 8.44 -37.42
C TYR A 394 -24.63 7.41 -38.16
N THR A 395 -25.74 7.86 -38.76
CA THR A 395 -26.56 7.05 -39.66
C THR A 395 -26.15 7.31 -41.12
N PRO A 396 -25.54 6.33 -41.83
CA PRO A 396 -24.99 6.52 -43.17
C PRO A 396 -26.04 6.46 -44.31
N SER A 397 -27.32 6.58 -43.99
CA SER A 397 -28.44 6.47 -44.94
C SER A 397 -28.99 7.85 -45.31
N ASP A 398 -29.51 7.98 -46.53
CA ASP A 398 -30.25 9.17 -46.99
C ASP A 398 -31.52 9.39 -46.17
N VAL A 399 -32.12 8.29 -45.67
CA VAL A 399 -33.23 8.32 -44.71
C VAL A 399 -32.70 7.94 -43.34
N LYS A 400 -32.71 8.90 -42.43
CA LYS A 400 -32.19 8.81 -41.06
C LYS A 400 -33.36 8.62 -40.10
N GLN A 401 -33.62 7.37 -39.74
CA GLN A 401 -34.68 7.01 -38.80
C GLN A 401 -34.13 6.93 -37.38
N VAL A 402 -34.70 7.73 -36.49
CA VAL A 402 -34.37 7.77 -35.06
C VAL A 402 -35.64 7.60 -34.25
N ASP A 403 -35.65 6.64 -33.32
CA ASP A 403 -36.77 6.40 -32.42
C ASP A 403 -36.45 7.03 -31.05
N LEU A 404 -37.30 7.95 -30.61
CA LEU A 404 -37.24 8.59 -29.30
C LEU A 404 -38.43 8.13 -28.47
N THR A 405 -38.17 7.30 -27.46
CA THR A 405 -39.19 6.70 -26.62
C THR A 405 -39.04 7.17 -25.18
N VAL A 406 -40.16 7.48 -24.52
CA VAL A 406 -40.20 7.74 -23.08
C VAL A 406 -41.14 6.74 -22.44
N THR A 407 -40.63 5.93 -21.51
CA THR A 407 -41.41 4.96 -20.74
C THR A 407 -41.34 5.30 -19.27
N GLU A 408 -42.39 4.93 -18.55
CA GLU A 408 -42.48 5.12 -17.11
C GLU A 408 -42.19 3.83 -16.33
N HIS A 409 -41.24 3.89 -15.40
CA HIS A 409 -41.00 2.86 -14.39
C HIS A 409 -41.45 3.36 -13.00
N PRO A 410 -41.59 2.49 -11.98
CA PRO A 410 -42.11 2.89 -10.67
C PRO A 410 -41.40 4.08 -10.03
N GLN A 411 -40.06 4.17 -10.15
CA GLN A 411 -39.26 5.22 -9.52
C GLN A 411 -38.59 6.18 -10.52
N HIS A 412 -38.64 5.88 -11.82
CA HIS A 412 -37.86 6.60 -12.82
C HIS A 412 -38.64 6.79 -14.13
N TYR A 413 -38.36 7.87 -14.84
CA TYR A 413 -38.65 7.99 -16.26
C TYR A 413 -37.45 7.49 -17.07
N LEU A 414 -37.70 6.68 -18.09
CA LEU A 414 -36.69 6.11 -18.96
C LEU A 414 -36.81 6.72 -20.35
N PHE A 415 -35.75 7.37 -20.80
CA PHE A 415 -35.66 7.97 -22.12
C PHE A 415 -34.73 7.14 -22.97
N THR A 416 -35.20 6.73 -24.15
CA THR A 416 -34.46 5.89 -25.08
C THR A 416 -34.35 6.59 -26.44
N VAL A 417 -33.13 6.77 -26.92
CA VAL A 417 -32.82 7.25 -28.27
C VAL A 417 -32.16 6.11 -29.03
N LYS A 418 -32.87 5.56 -30.02
CA LYS A 418 -32.39 4.46 -30.86
C LYS A 418 -32.12 4.95 -32.27
N ASP A 419 -30.91 4.70 -32.75
CA ASP A 419 -30.49 4.92 -34.12
C ASP A 419 -30.26 3.60 -34.85
N HIS A 420 -30.26 3.67 -36.18
CA HIS A 420 -29.96 2.55 -37.08
C HIS A 420 -28.64 2.81 -37.84
N GLY A 421 -27.67 3.40 -37.13
CA GLY A 421 -26.41 3.83 -37.71
C GLY A 421 -25.32 2.76 -37.71
N ILE A 422 -24.06 3.21 -37.81
CA ILE A 422 -22.88 2.33 -37.91
C ILE A 422 -22.62 1.49 -36.65
N GLY A 423 -23.21 1.85 -35.50
CA GLY A 423 -22.98 1.20 -34.22
C GLY A 423 -21.59 1.45 -33.62
N ILE A 424 -21.35 0.90 -32.44
CA ILE A 424 -20.17 1.14 -31.61
C ILE A 424 -19.63 -0.21 -31.11
N ASP A 425 -18.35 -0.49 -31.39
CA ASP A 425 -17.67 -1.68 -30.87
C ASP A 425 -17.65 -1.68 -29.33
N LYS A 426 -17.84 -2.87 -28.74
CA LYS A 426 -17.89 -3.07 -27.30
C LYS A 426 -16.64 -2.57 -26.57
N ALA A 427 -15.48 -2.59 -27.22
CA ALA A 427 -14.22 -2.06 -26.67
C ALA A 427 -14.26 -0.52 -26.49
N HIS A 428 -15.07 0.19 -27.27
CA HIS A 428 -15.16 1.65 -27.24
C HIS A 428 -16.25 2.18 -26.31
N GLN A 429 -17.32 1.41 -26.08
CA GLN A 429 -18.48 1.83 -25.28
C GLN A 429 -18.16 2.39 -23.88
N PRO A 430 -17.18 1.87 -23.10
CA PRO A 430 -16.85 2.46 -21.79
C PRO A 430 -16.24 3.86 -21.88
N TYR A 431 -15.72 4.25 -23.04
CA TYR A 431 -14.95 5.47 -23.23
C TYR A 431 -15.70 6.55 -24.03
N ILE A 432 -16.87 6.25 -24.62
CA ILE A 432 -17.61 7.24 -25.45
C ILE A 432 -18.12 8.46 -24.66
N PHE A 433 -18.20 8.33 -23.34
CA PHE A 433 -18.54 9.43 -22.42
C PHE A 433 -17.31 10.18 -21.91
N ASP A 434 -16.09 9.70 -22.20
CA ASP A 434 -14.86 10.42 -21.87
C ASP A 434 -14.77 11.69 -22.73
N LYS A 435 -14.30 12.79 -22.12
CA LYS A 435 -14.06 14.05 -22.82
C LYS A 435 -13.08 13.84 -23.98
N PHE A 436 -13.37 14.46 -25.12
CA PHE A 436 -12.56 14.42 -26.35
C PHE A 436 -12.45 13.03 -27.00
N TYR A 437 -13.15 12.02 -26.47
CA TYR A 437 -13.08 10.67 -27.02
C TYR A 437 -13.84 10.58 -28.34
N ARG A 438 -13.21 9.93 -29.33
CA ARG A 438 -13.80 9.62 -30.63
C ARG A 438 -13.34 8.23 -31.07
N VAL A 439 -14.26 7.47 -31.66
CA VAL A 439 -13.93 6.19 -32.30
C VAL A 439 -13.25 6.48 -33.62
N THR A 440 -11.94 6.24 -33.70
CA THR A 440 -11.14 6.40 -34.92
C THR A 440 -11.15 5.09 -35.73
N GLN A 441 -12.30 4.73 -36.31
CA GLN A 441 -12.34 3.65 -37.30
C GLN A 441 -12.15 4.23 -38.71
N GLY A 442 -11.45 3.48 -39.58
CA GLY A 442 -10.96 3.92 -40.89
C GLY A 442 -11.99 4.65 -41.76
N ASN A 443 -11.50 5.57 -42.59
CA ASN A 443 -12.24 6.42 -43.54
C ASN A 443 -13.39 7.28 -42.96
N LEU A 444 -13.61 7.33 -41.64
CA LEU A 444 -14.60 8.21 -40.99
C LEU A 444 -14.03 9.59 -40.60
N HIS A 445 -13.03 10.09 -41.33
CA HIS A 445 -12.63 11.51 -41.25
C HIS A 445 -13.74 12.47 -41.73
N THR A 446 -14.78 11.97 -42.39
CA THR A 446 -15.85 12.76 -43.00
C THR A 446 -16.87 13.28 -41.98
N VAL A 447 -16.98 12.65 -40.80
CA VAL A 447 -18.03 12.98 -39.82
C VAL A 447 -17.52 14.01 -38.81
N LYS A 448 -17.80 15.29 -39.08
CA LYS A 448 -17.35 16.46 -38.30
C LYS A 448 -17.86 16.45 -36.86
N GLY A 449 -17.01 16.27 -35.84
CA GLY A 449 -17.42 16.31 -34.43
C GLY A 449 -16.26 16.40 -33.46
N TYR A 450 -16.47 17.11 -32.35
CA TYR A 450 -15.39 17.45 -31.42
C TYR A 450 -15.18 16.49 -30.24
N GLY A 451 -16.01 15.44 -30.13
CA GLY A 451 -15.91 14.46 -29.03
C GLY A 451 -16.37 14.98 -27.67
N LEU A 452 -17.25 15.99 -27.66
CA LEU A 452 -17.71 16.65 -26.44
C LEU A 452 -19.17 16.35 -26.08
N GLY A 453 -20.05 16.12 -27.06
CA GLY A 453 -21.50 16.00 -26.85
C GLY A 453 -21.89 14.93 -25.83
N LEU A 454 -21.33 13.72 -25.91
CA LEU A 454 -21.66 12.65 -24.95
C LEU A 454 -21.08 12.89 -23.55
N SER A 455 -19.90 13.51 -23.44
CA SER A 455 -19.36 13.91 -22.14
C SER A 455 -20.19 15.04 -21.50
N HIS A 456 -20.77 15.94 -22.30
CA HIS A 456 -21.73 16.96 -21.86
C HIS A 456 -23.02 16.30 -21.36
N VAL A 457 -23.59 15.37 -22.14
CA VAL A 457 -24.77 14.58 -21.74
C VAL A 457 -24.54 13.90 -20.38
N LYS A 458 -23.39 13.23 -20.22
CA LYS A 458 -23.06 12.53 -18.98
C LYS A 458 -22.95 13.50 -17.79
N SER A 459 -22.26 14.63 -17.98
CA SER A 459 -22.10 15.67 -16.94
C SER A 459 -23.45 16.29 -16.52
N LEU A 460 -24.32 16.60 -17.49
CA LEU A 460 -25.66 17.11 -17.19
C LEU A 460 -26.51 16.08 -16.45
N LEU A 461 -26.49 14.82 -16.88
CA LEU A 461 -27.21 13.75 -16.18
C LEU A 461 -26.73 13.57 -14.74
N ASP A 462 -25.41 13.55 -14.53
CA ASP A 462 -24.85 13.44 -13.17
C ASP A 462 -25.28 14.62 -12.28
N LYS A 463 -25.38 15.83 -12.85
CA LYS A 463 -25.86 17.04 -12.15
C LYS A 463 -27.34 16.99 -11.77
N ILE A 464 -28.19 16.41 -12.63
CA ILE A 464 -29.64 16.32 -12.40
C ILE A 464 -30.06 15.03 -11.69
N GLY A 465 -29.10 14.17 -11.32
CA GLY A 465 -29.32 12.91 -10.59
C GLY A 465 -29.75 11.73 -11.48
N GLY A 466 -29.42 11.77 -12.77
CA GLY A 466 -29.71 10.73 -13.74
C GLY A 466 -28.51 9.83 -14.06
N THR A 467 -28.77 8.75 -14.79
CA THR A 467 -27.72 7.86 -15.33
C THR A 467 -27.95 7.58 -16.81
N ILE A 468 -26.91 7.19 -17.55
CA ILE A 468 -27.00 6.84 -18.98
C ILE A 468 -26.23 5.55 -19.25
N LYS A 469 -26.78 4.73 -20.14
CA LYS A 469 -26.19 3.50 -20.67
C LYS A 469 -26.31 3.52 -22.19
N VAL A 470 -25.45 2.73 -22.83
CA VAL A 470 -25.48 2.50 -24.28
C VAL A 470 -25.51 0.99 -24.50
N ASP A 471 -26.36 0.57 -25.44
CA ASP A 471 -26.29 -0.76 -26.04
C ASP A 471 -26.13 -0.59 -27.55
N SER A 472 -25.09 -1.18 -28.12
CA SER A 472 -24.76 -0.98 -29.53
C SER A 472 -23.97 -2.15 -30.08
N HIS A 473 -24.24 -2.47 -31.33
CA HIS A 473 -23.54 -3.50 -32.10
C HIS A 473 -23.11 -2.91 -33.45
N PRO A 474 -21.87 -3.13 -33.90
CA PRO A 474 -21.42 -2.66 -35.21
C PRO A 474 -22.37 -3.09 -36.34
N GLY A 475 -22.79 -2.13 -37.16
CA GLY A 475 -23.72 -2.32 -38.28
C GLY A 475 -25.21 -2.46 -37.92
N GLN A 476 -25.57 -2.47 -36.63
CA GLN A 476 -26.98 -2.59 -36.19
C GLN A 476 -27.53 -1.31 -35.57
N GLY A 477 -26.69 -0.30 -35.34
CA GLY A 477 -27.04 0.96 -34.68
C GLY A 477 -26.73 0.99 -33.19
N SER A 478 -27.23 2.02 -32.52
CA SER A 478 -27.01 2.26 -31.10
C SER A 478 -28.30 2.66 -30.40
N THR A 479 -28.43 2.24 -29.14
CA THR A 479 -29.53 2.59 -28.25
C THR A 479 -28.95 3.25 -27.01
N PHE A 480 -29.16 4.55 -26.89
CA PHE A 480 -28.82 5.32 -25.69
C PHE A 480 -30.03 5.36 -24.77
N THR A 481 -29.85 4.95 -23.53
CA THR A 481 -30.92 4.92 -22.53
C THR A 481 -30.49 5.69 -21.30
N PHE A 482 -31.26 6.70 -20.91
CA PHE A 482 -31.01 7.44 -19.67
C PHE A 482 -32.22 7.44 -18.73
N GLU A 483 -31.92 7.41 -17.43
CA GLU A 483 -32.88 7.27 -16.34
C GLU A 483 -32.91 8.56 -15.52
N LEU A 484 -34.11 9.05 -15.18
CA LEU A 484 -34.32 10.16 -14.26
C LEU A 484 -35.30 9.77 -13.15
N ALA A 485 -34.93 10.02 -11.90
CA ALA A 485 -35.83 9.78 -10.77
C ALA A 485 -37.08 10.65 -10.84
N LYS A 486 -38.23 10.05 -10.52
CA LYS A 486 -39.46 10.79 -10.23
C LYS A 486 -39.26 11.60 -8.95
N ARG A 487 -39.62 12.88 -8.99
CA ARG A 487 -39.51 13.80 -7.85
C ARG A 487 -40.87 14.14 -7.31
#